data_AF-A0A0H5F1E7-F1
#
_entry.id   AF-A0A0H5F1E7-F1
#
_cell.length_a   1.000
_cell.length_b   1.000
_cell.length_c   1.000
_cell.angle_alpha   90.00
_cell.angle_beta   90.00
_cell.angle_gamma   90.00
#
_symmetry.space_group_name_H-M   'P 1'
#
loop_
_entity.id
_entity.type
_entity.pdbx_description
1 polymer ?
#
loop_
_entity_poly.entity_id
_entity_poly.type
_entity_poly.pdbx_seq_one_letter_code
_entity_poly.pdbx_strand_id
1 'polypeptide(L)'
;MTAHPINDPAFIAQSKSTLETYGALVLSNFLLPPALNSIKQEGIEHKHLAYYAANQHNVYLTKTDPEFAADHPRNRLVTSSKGCITDEEIPVDSALRTLYAAIDFQGRQRKHAALNPNGQRQSLAMPVRQQHPQLT
;
A
#
# COMPACT_ATOMS: atom_id res chain seq x y z
N MET A 1 -0.79 27.04 7.51
CA MET A 1 -0.63 25.93 8.49
C MET A 1 -0.32 24.67 7.72
N THR A 2 0.81 24.02 7.99
CA THR A 2 1.14 22.70 7.46
C THR A 2 0.23 21.67 8.12
N ALA A 3 -0.69 21.05 7.37
CA ALA A 3 -1.70 20.15 7.92
C ALA A 3 -1.10 18.89 8.56
N HIS A 4 0.09 18.47 8.11
CA HIS A 4 0.78 17.26 8.58
C HIS A 4 2.27 17.56 8.78
N PRO A 5 2.67 18.20 9.91
CA PRO A 5 4.07 18.47 10.18
C PRO A 5 4.76 17.17 10.58
N ILE A 6 5.20 16.40 9.58
CA ILE A 6 5.63 15.01 9.74
C ILE A 6 6.89 14.83 10.60
N ASN A 7 7.65 15.92 10.77
CA ASN A 7 8.86 16.01 11.59
C ASN A 7 8.59 16.61 12.99
N ASP A 8 7.37 17.03 13.28
CA ASP A 8 7.01 17.61 14.57
C ASP A 8 6.79 16.51 15.63
N PRO A 9 7.49 16.57 16.78
CA PRO A 9 7.37 15.54 17.82
C PRO A 9 5.96 15.38 18.40
N ALA A 10 5.17 16.46 18.50
CA ALA A 10 3.82 16.38 19.04
C ALA A 10 2.86 15.70 18.06
N PHE A 11 2.95 16.05 16.77
CA PHE A 11 2.23 15.37 15.71
C PHE A 11 2.59 13.88 15.62
N ILE A 12 3.87 13.54 15.81
CA ILE A 12 4.32 12.14 15.88
C ILE A 12 3.67 11.42 17.06
N ALA A 13 3.69 12.00 18.26
CA ALA A 13 3.08 11.39 19.45
C ALA A 13 1.57 11.16 19.27
N GLN A 14 0.85 12.14 18.69
CA GLN A 14 -0.56 12.02 18.39
C GLN A 14 -0.85 10.93 17.34
N SER A 15 -0.03 10.89 16.27
CA SER A 15 -0.13 9.88 15.22
C SER A 15 0.05 8.46 15.77
N LYS A 16 0.99 8.28 16.71
CA LYS A 16 1.22 7.01 17.42
C LYS A 16 0.00 6.58 18.22
N SER A 17 -0.53 7.47 19.05
CA SER A 17 -1.73 7.19 19.85
C SER A 17 -2.93 6.81 18.96
N THR A 18 -3.05 7.44 17.79
CA THR A 18 -4.10 7.12 16.80
C THR A 18 -3.90 5.72 16.21
N LEU A 19 -2.67 5.36 15.82
CA LEU A 19 -2.34 4.02 15.33
C LEU A 19 -2.59 2.93 16.39
N GLU A 20 -2.24 3.20 17.65
CA GLU A 20 -2.46 2.25 18.76
C GLU A 20 -3.95 2.05 19.04
N THR A 21 -4.75 3.13 18.95
CA THR A 21 -6.19 3.09 19.25
C THR A 21 -7.01 2.49 18.11
N TYR A 22 -6.69 2.85 16.86
CA TYR A 22 -7.54 2.54 15.70
C TYR A 22 -6.88 1.61 14.68
N GLY A 23 -5.60 1.27 14.82
CA GLY A 23 -4.85 0.45 13.88
C GLY A 23 -4.51 1.15 12.55
N ALA A 24 -4.95 2.40 12.34
CA ALA A 24 -4.74 3.14 11.11
C ALA A 24 -4.63 4.65 11.37
N LEU A 25 -3.94 5.37 10.47
CA LEU A 25 -3.81 6.83 10.47
C LEU A 25 -4.22 7.39 9.11
N VAL A 26 -5.06 8.42 9.10
CA VAL A 26 -5.52 9.09 7.88
C VAL A 26 -4.81 10.43 7.75
N LEU A 27 -4.04 10.60 6.67
CA LEU A 27 -3.39 11.87 6.29
C LEU A 27 -4.13 12.51 5.11
N SER A 28 -5.22 13.22 5.40
CA SER A 28 -6.06 13.84 4.38
C SER A 28 -5.32 14.95 3.63
N ASN A 29 -5.44 15.00 2.30
CA ASN A 29 -4.78 15.99 1.45
C ASN A 29 -3.25 16.05 1.65
N PHE A 30 -2.64 14.91 1.92
CA PHE A 30 -1.19 14.80 2.16
C PHE A 30 -0.36 15.12 0.91
N LEU A 31 -0.84 14.70 -0.27
CA LEU A 31 -0.18 14.99 -1.54
C LEU A 31 -0.66 16.32 -2.11
N LEU A 32 0.27 17.09 -2.66
CA LEU A 32 -0.07 18.25 -3.49
C LEU A 32 -0.86 17.78 -4.72
N PRO A 33 -1.91 18.52 -5.16
CA PRO A 33 -2.71 18.11 -6.32
C PRO A 33 -1.91 17.80 -7.59
N PRO A 34 -0.86 18.56 -7.97
CA PRO A 34 -0.03 18.23 -9.13
C PRO A 34 0.70 16.89 -8.99
N ALA A 35 1.26 16.61 -7.80
CA ALA A 35 1.95 15.35 -7.52
C ALA A 35 0.97 14.16 -7.57
N LEU A 36 -0.22 14.32 -6.99
CA LEU A 36 -1.27 13.29 -7.06
C LEU A 36 -1.69 13.01 -8.52
N ASN A 37 -1.86 14.04 -9.33
CA ASN A 37 -2.24 13.89 -10.73
C ASN A 37 -1.13 13.22 -11.55
N SER A 38 0.13 13.60 -11.33
CA SER A 38 1.29 12.96 -11.95
C SER A 38 1.35 11.47 -11.62
N ILE A 39 1.22 11.07 -10.35
CA ILE A 39 1.23 9.66 -9.93
C ILE A 39 0.06 8.87 -10.56
N LYS A 40 -1.12 9.49 -10.66
CA LYS A 40 -2.27 8.86 -11.32
C LYS A 40 -2.01 8.63 -12.80
N GLN A 41 -1.48 9.64 -13.49
CA GLN A 41 -1.21 9.59 -14.91
C GLN A 41 -0.11 8.57 -15.23
N GLU A 42 0.95 8.57 -14.43
CA GLU A 42 2.02 7.56 -14.48
C GLU A 42 1.44 6.13 -14.38
N GLY A 43 0.54 5.89 -13.43
CA GLY A 43 -0.13 4.60 -13.29
C GLY A 43 -1.02 4.23 -14.49
N ILE A 44 -1.66 5.21 -15.15
CA ILE A 44 -2.47 4.97 -16.35
C ILE A 44 -1.58 4.60 -17.55
N GLU A 45 -0.45 5.29 -17.70
CA GLU A 45 0.50 5.09 -18.80
C GLU A 45 1.18 3.74 -18.68
N HIS A 46 1.59 3.35 -17.47
CA HIS A 46 2.33 2.11 -17.22
C HIS A 46 1.45 0.91 -16.86
N LYS A 47 0.12 1.07 -16.81
CA LYS A 47 -0.81 -0.03 -16.47
C LYS A 47 -0.64 -1.27 -17.36
N HIS A 48 -0.22 -1.08 -18.61
CA HIS A 48 -0.02 -2.17 -19.57
C HIS A 48 1.17 -3.07 -19.21
N LEU A 49 2.08 -2.59 -18.36
CA LEU A 49 3.21 -3.33 -17.80
C LEU A 49 2.86 -4.03 -16.48
N ALA A 50 1.65 -3.81 -15.96
CA ALA A 50 1.24 -4.39 -14.69
C ALA A 50 1.08 -5.91 -14.80
N TYR A 51 1.63 -6.62 -13.83
CA TYR A 51 1.31 -8.03 -13.63
C TYR A 51 -0.06 -8.15 -12.98
N TYR A 52 -0.98 -8.85 -13.65
CA TYR A 52 -2.35 -9.07 -13.17
C TYR A 52 -2.52 -10.49 -12.64
N ALA A 53 -2.94 -10.61 -11.38
CA ALA A 53 -3.26 -11.88 -10.77
C ALA A 53 -4.63 -11.83 -10.09
N ALA A 54 -5.43 -12.88 -10.31
CA ALA A 54 -6.62 -13.17 -9.55
C ALA A 54 -6.34 -14.36 -8.63
N ASN A 55 -6.44 -14.15 -7.32
CA ASN A 55 -6.16 -15.18 -6.32
C ASN A 55 -7.32 -15.26 -5.32
N GLN A 56 -7.69 -16.48 -4.98
CA GLN A 56 -8.53 -16.76 -3.82
C GLN A 56 -7.64 -17.00 -2.60
N HIS A 57 -7.93 -16.32 -1.51
CA HIS A 57 -7.18 -16.46 -0.26
C HIS A 57 -8.11 -16.24 0.93
N ASN A 58 -7.78 -16.82 2.08
CA ASN A 58 -8.38 -16.42 3.35
C ASN A 58 -7.66 -15.17 3.90
N VAL A 59 -8.20 -14.57 4.95
CA VAL A 59 -7.63 -13.35 5.58
C VAL A 59 -6.20 -13.56 6.11
N TYR A 60 -5.81 -14.82 6.36
CA TYR A 60 -4.49 -15.19 6.87
C TYR A 60 -3.48 -15.56 5.77
N LEU A 61 -3.89 -15.52 4.50
CA LEU A 61 -3.07 -15.90 3.34
C LEU A 61 -2.51 -17.34 3.43
N THR A 62 -3.27 -18.27 4.00
CA THR A 62 -2.87 -19.69 4.12
C THR A 62 -3.81 -20.63 3.37
N LYS A 63 -3.46 -21.92 3.35
CA LYS A 63 -4.41 -22.99 2.97
C LYS A 63 -5.58 -23.05 3.96
N THR A 64 -6.71 -23.53 3.46
CA THR A 64 -7.89 -23.87 4.28
C THR A 64 -7.60 -25.08 5.16
N ASP A 65 -8.33 -25.18 6.25
CA ASP A 65 -8.13 -26.15 7.31
C ASP A 65 -9.41 -27.00 7.49
N PRO A 66 -9.37 -28.33 7.25
CA PRO A 66 -10.55 -29.18 7.33
C PRO A 66 -11.23 -29.20 8.71
N GLU A 67 -10.55 -28.78 9.78
CA GLU A 67 -11.10 -28.73 11.13
C GLU A 67 -12.14 -27.60 11.32
N PHE A 68 -12.25 -26.67 10.36
CA PHE A 68 -13.18 -25.54 10.44
C PHE A 68 -14.20 -25.55 9.29
N ALA A 69 -15.38 -24.98 9.56
CA ALA A 69 -16.39 -24.74 8.52
C ALA A 69 -15.91 -23.73 7.46
N ALA A 70 -16.50 -23.76 6.27
CA ALA A 70 -16.07 -22.94 5.13
C ALA A 70 -16.27 -21.42 5.34
N ASP A 71 -17.21 -21.03 6.19
CA ASP A 71 -17.54 -19.63 6.52
C ASP A 71 -16.69 -19.07 7.67
N HIS A 72 -15.98 -19.93 8.39
CA HIS A 72 -15.03 -19.53 9.43
C HIS A 72 -13.91 -18.65 8.82
N PRO A 73 -13.41 -17.59 9.50
CA PRO A 73 -12.37 -16.71 8.95
C PRO A 73 -11.10 -17.43 8.46
N ARG A 74 -10.80 -18.61 9.05
CA ARG A 74 -9.71 -19.51 8.63
C ARG A 74 -9.89 -20.05 7.21
N ASN A 75 -11.14 -20.28 6.78
CA ASN A 75 -11.46 -20.96 5.53
C ASN A 75 -12.21 -20.09 4.53
N ARG A 76 -12.80 -18.98 4.99
CA ARG A 76 -13.57 -18.07 4.15
C ARG A 76 -12.67 -17.45 3.09
N LEU A 77 -12.81 -17.93 1.86
CA LEU A 77 -12.08 -17.43 0.72
C LEU A 77 -12.67 -16.10 0.26
N VAL A 78 -11.77 -15.15 -0.03
CA VAL A 78 -12.08 -13.91 -0.73
C VAL A 78 -11.31 -13.89 -2.05
N THR A 79 -12.00 -13.50 -3.11
CA THR A 79 -11.35 -13.29 -4.41
C THR A 79 -10.80 -11.88 -4.45
N SER A 80 -9.48 -11.74 -4.68
CA SER A 80 -8.89 -10.47 -5.07
C SER A 80 -8.30 -10.54 -6.45
N SER A 81 -8.58 -9.53 -7.26
CA SER A 81 -7.80 -9.19 -8.44
C SER A 81 -6.87 -8.02 -8.12
N LYS A 82 -5.59 -8.17 -8.43
CA LYS A 82 -4.55 -7.15 -8.21
C LYS A 82 -3.74 -7.01 -9.48
N GLY A 83 -3.61 -5.78 -9.97
CA GLY A 83 -2.56 -5.38 -10.90
C GLY A 83 -1.45 -4.68 -10.12
N CYS A 84 -0.19 -5.07 -10.34
CA CYS A 84 0.95 -4.35 -9.78
C CYS A 84 1.98 -4.05 -10.86
N ILE A 85 2.40 -2.78 -10.91
CA ILE A 85 3.61 -2.36 -11.63
C ILE A 85 4.78 -2.52 -10.65
N THR A 86 5.80 -3.26 -11.05
CA THR A 86 7.02 -3.50 -10.25
C THR A 86 7.92 -2.27 -10.20
N ASP A 87 8.75 -2.15 -9.17
CA ASP A 87 9.61 -0.97 -8.94
C ASP A 87 10.50 -0.61 -10.14
N GLU A 88 10.97 -1.61 -10.88
CA GLU A 88 11.81 -1.44 -12.09
C GLU A 88 11.06 -0.79 -13.26
N GLU A 89 9.73 -0.88 -13.25
CA GLU A 89 8.85 -0.32 -14.29
C GLU A 89 8.31 1.07 -13.88
N ILE A 90 8.68 1.57 -12.69
CA ILE A 90 8.34 2.91 -12.22
C ILE A 90 9.44 3.88 -12.68
N PRO A 91 9.10 4.98 -13.39
CA PRO A 91 10.07 5.97 -13.83
C PRO A 91 10.96 6.52 -12.70
N VAL A 92 12.22 6.80 -13.02
CA VAL A 92 13.21 7.30 -12.05
C VAL A 92 12.85 8.68 -11.49
N ASP A 93 12.16 9.49 -12.28
CA ASP A 93 11.67 10.83 -11.97
C ASP A 93 10.25 10.83 -11.38
N SER A 94 9.71 9.64 -11.05
CA SER A 94 8.40 9.49 -10.43
C SER A 94 8.27 10.30 -9.14
N ALA A 95 7.18 11.07 -9.04
CA ALA A 95 6.80 11.75 -7.81
C ALA A 95 6.53 10.74 -6.68
N LEU A 96 6.06 9.53 -6.99
CA LEU A 96 5.89 8.46 -6.02
C LEU A 96 7.24 8.00 -5.48
N ARG A 97 8.21 7.76 -6.36
CA ARG A 97 9.57 7.36 -5.96
C ARG A 97 10.25 8.44 -5.12
N THR A 98 10.08 9.70 -5.49
CA THR A 98 10.54 10.86 -4.72
C THR A 98 9.96 10.87 -3.30
N LEU A 99 8.65 10.64 -3.15
CA LEU A 99 8.00 10.57 -1.84
C LEU A 99 8.55 9.43 -0.98
N TYR A 100 8.68 8.23 -1.55
CA TYR A 100 9.15 7.06 -0.80
C TYR A 100 10.65 7.11 -0.49
N ALA A 101 11.42 7.90 -1.24
CA ALA A 101 12.84 8.16 -0.97
C ALA A 101 13.07 9.30 0.03
N ALA A 102 12.07 10.13 0.32
CA ALA A 102 12.22 11.27 1.23
C ALA A 102 12.57 10.79 2.66
N ILE A 103 13.68 11.30 3.20
CA ILE A 103 14.21 10.92 4.53
C ILE A 103 13.17 11.14 5.62
N ASP A 104 12.51 12.29 5.59
CA ASP A 104 11.45 12.68 6.53
C ASP A 104 10.26 11.70 6.51
N PHE A 105 10.00 11.08 5.35
CA PHE A 105 8.94 10.08 5.21
C PHE A 105 9.41 8.66 5.59
N GLN A 106 10.65 8.28 5.24
CA GLN A 106 11.21 6.97 5.59
C GLN A 106 11.46 6.81 7.10
N GLY A 107 11.91 7.87 7.77
CA GLY A 107 12.12 7.88 9.22
C GLY A 107 10.87 7.50 10.02
N ARG A 108 9.69 7.79 9.46
CA ARG A 108 8.38 7.37 9.97
C ARG A 108 8.09 5.89 9.74
N GLN A 109 8.28 5.38 8.52
CA GLN A 109 7.95 3.99 8.17
C GLN A 109 8.81 2.99 8.95
N ARG A 110 10.10 3.28 9.17
CA ARG A 110 11.05 2.37 9.84
C ARG A 110 10.89 2.25 11.36
N LYS A 111 10.26 3.23 12.03
CA LYS A 111 10.02 3.16 13.49
C LYS A 111 8.74 2.41 13.87
N HIS A 112 7.81 2.21 12.92
CA HIS A 112 6.53 1.51 13.16
C HIS A 112 6.36 0.22 12.37
N ALA A 113 7.09 0.03 11.27
CA ALA A 113 7.25 -1.30 10.70
C ALA A 113 8.21 -2.08 11.59
N ALA A 114 7.68 -3.03 12.37
CA ALA A 114 8.50 -4.13 12.85
C ALA A 114 9.29 -4.66 11.63
N LEU A 115 10.62 -4.61 11.72
CA LEU A 115 11.50 -5.12 10.69
C LEU A 115 11.04 -6.52 10.31
N ASN A 116 10.66 -6.71 9.05
CA ASN A 116 10.51 -8.04 8.50
C ASN A 116 11.90 -8.72 8.67
N PRO A 117 12.00 -9.89 9.32
CA PRO A 117 13.28 -10.52 9.65
C PRO A 117 14.17 -10.83 8.44
N ASN A 118 13.66 -10.68 7.21
CA ASN A 118 14.39 -10.95 5.98
C ASN A 118 15.10 -9.73 5.35
N GLY A 119 15.06 -8.54 5.97
CA GLY A 119 15.85 -7.38 5.49
C GLY A 119 15.53 -6.90 4.06
N GLN A 120 14.41 -7.34 3.47
CA GLN A 120 14.04 -6.96 2.11
C GLN A 120 13.61 -5.49 2.10
N ARG A 121 14.20 -4.70 1.18
CA ARG A 121 13.71 -3.35 0.87
C ARG A 121 12.21 -3.46 0.59
N GLN A 122 11.41 -2.53 1.13
CA GLN A 122 10.03 -2.38 0.68
C GLN A 122 10.08 -2.08 -0.81
N SER A 123 9.70 -3.05 -1.66
CA SER A 123 9.54 -2.81 -3.09
C SER A 123 8.43 -1.77 -3.24
N LEU A 124 8.73 -0.67 -3.90
CA LEU A 124 7.68 0.24 -4.34
C LEU A 124 6.88 -0.50 -5.41
N ALA A 125 5.57 -0.55 -5.25
CA ALA A 125 4.68 -1.12 -6.26
C ALA A 125 3.52 -0.16 -6.44
N MET A 126 3.22 0.19 -7.68
CA MET A 126 2.04 0.99 -8.00
C MET A 126 0.86 0.05 -8.21
N PRO A 127 -0.17 0.12 -7.34
CA PRO A 127 -1.35 -0.70 -7.51
C PRO A 127 -2.18 -0.17 -8.68
N VAL A 128 -2.53 -1.06 -9.59
CA VAL A 128 -3.39 -0.78 -10.74
C VAL A 128 -4.66 -1.60 -10.60
N ARG A 129 -5.81 -0.96 -10.76
CA ARG A 129 -7.09 -1.66 -10.75
C ARG A 129 -7.18 -2.56 -11.99
N GLN A 130 -7.33 -3.86 -11.79
CA GLN A 130 -7.70 -4.78 -12.85
C GLN A 130 -9.16 -4.50 -13.24
N GLN A 131 -9.40 -4.10 -14.49
CA GLN A 131 -10.75 -4.07 -15.03
C GLN A 131 -11.11 -5.51 -15.39
N HIS A 132 -11.99 -6.14 -14.60
CA HIS A 132 -12.61 -7.38 -15.05
C HIS A 132 -13.42 -7.07 -16.32
N PRO A 133 -13.26 -7.82 -17.43
CA PRO A 133 -14.36 -7.88 -18.39
C PRO A 133 -15.56 -8.41 -17.61
N GLN A 134 -16.68 -7.71 -17.70
CA GLN A 134 -17.98 -8.19 -17.20
C GLN A 134 -18.12 -9.62 -17.75
N LEU A 135 -18.17 -10.63 -16.88
CA LEU A 135 -18.66 -11.94 -17.30
C LEU A 135 -20.14 -11.72 -17.68
N THR A 136 -20.42 -11.70 -18.98
CA THR A 136 -21.75 -11.96 -19.54
C THR A 136 -22.24 -13.33 -19.13
#